data_AF-A0A1Q7QV52-F1
#
_entry.id   AF-A0A1Q7QV52-F1
#
_cell.length_a   1.000
_cell.length_b   1.000
_cell.length_c   1.000
_cell.angle_alpha   90.00
_cell.angle_beta   90.00
_cell.angle_gamma   90.00
#
_symmetry.space_group_name_H-M   'P 1'
#
loop_
_entity.id
_entity.type
_entity.pdbx_description
1 polymer ?
#
loop_
_entity_poly.entity_id
_entity_poly.type
_entity_poly.pdbx_seq_one_letter_code
_entity_poly.pdbx_strand_id
1 'polypeptide(L)'
;MSDPKEERWLDLDLAAANVNRAGTLVGSTMAVFTFLLFFLYPRYFTGQIDPVLFQVTPTIIILTILTFSLSGLFYYRIGVLKLNSAKKRTSMQRGALFWLFGTLFILLEPALILFTVGLTAVGVVALIAWILYTLVTLRDATAYGNLCGSI
;
A
#
# COMPACT_ATOMS: atom_id res chain seq x y z
N MET A 1 27.55 -16.50 -13.15
CA MET A 1 27.20 -17.04 -11.82
C MET A 1 27.65 -15.96 -10.84
N SER A 2 26.70 -15.22 -10.25
CA SER A 2 26.97 -14.10 -9.34
C SER A 2 27.63 -14.57 -8.05
N ASP A 3 28.47 -13.73 -7.44
CA ASP A 3 29.07 -14.05 -6.13
C ASP A 3 27.95 -14.08 -5.07
N PRO A 4 27.81 -15.16 -4.28
CA PRO A 4 26.79 -15.24 -3.21
C PRO A 4 26.90 -14.12 -2.17
N LYS A 5 28.05 -13.44 -2.04
CA LYS A 5 28.18 -12.21 -1.24
C LYS A 5 27.49 -11.02 -1.92
N GLU A 6 27.63 -10.88 -3.24
CA GLU A 6 27.05 -9.79 -4.02
C GLU A 6 25.50 -9.86 -4.01
N GLU A 7 24.93 -11.05 -4.19
CA GLU A 7 23.48 -11.27 -4.09
C GLU A 7 22.94 -10.88 -2.69
N ARG A 8 23.70 -11.22 -1.64
CA ARG A 8 23.33 -10.88 -0.27
C ARG A 8 23.33 -9.37 -0.02
N TRP A 9 24.29 -8.63 -0.58
CA TRP A 9 24.34 -7.18 -0.45
C TRP A 9 23.18 -6.52 -1.21
N LEU A 10 22.87 -7.01 -2.41
CA LEU A 10 21.77 -6.50 -3.22
C LEU A 10 20.40 -6.70 -2.54
N ASP A 11 20.17 -7.85 -1.89
CA ASP A 11 18.97 -8.10 -1.08
C ASP A 11 18.82 -7.14 0.11
N LEU A 12 19.94 -6.78 0.75
CA LEU A 12 19.95 -5.88 1.91
C LEU A 12 19.66 -4.44 1.47
N ASP A 13 20.29 -3.99 0.39
CA ASP A 13 20.08 -2.65 -0.17
C ASP A 13 18.64 -2.49 -0.67
N LEU A 14 18.10 -3.50 -1.34
CA LEU A 14 16.71 -3.51 -1.78
C LEU A 14 15.74 -3.46 -0.59
N ALA A 15 15.99 -4.27 0.45
CA ALA A 15 15.17 -4.25 1.66
C ALA A 15 15.23 -2.89 2.36
N ALA A 16 16.41 -2.29 2.52
CA ALA A 16 16.57 -0.97 3.12
C ALA A 16 15.85 0.12 2.31
N ALA A 17 15.97 0.09 0.99
CA ALA A 17 15.24 1.01 0.11
C ALA A 17 13.73 0.88 0.28
N ASN A 18 13.21 -0.35 0.37
CA ASN A 18 11.78 -0.58 0.55
C ASN A 18 11.28 -0.18 1.95
N VAL A 19 12.09 -0.31 3.00
CA VAL A 19 11.77 0.25 4.32
C VAL A 19 11.56 1.77 4.23
N ASN A 20 12.50 2.48 3.59
CA ASN A 20 12.42 3.92 3.46
C ASN A 20 11.18 4.36 2.66
N ARG A 21 10.92 3.70 1.53
CA ARG A 21 9.72 3.98 0.72
C ARG A 21 8.43 3.74 1.52
N ALA A 22 8.35 2.63 2.24
CA ALA A 22 7.20 2.33 3.09
C ALA A 22 7.03 3.39 4.19
N GLY A 23 8.11 3.80 4.83
CA GLY A 23 8.10 4.87 5.84
C GLY A 23 7.62 6.22 5.27
N THR A 24 8.08 6.60 4.08
CA THR A 24 7.61 7.81 3.39
C THR A 24 6.11 7.74 3.10
N LEU A 25 5.62 6.62 2.55
CA LEU A 25 4.20 6.45 2.24
C LEU A 25 3.34 6.48 3.51
N VAL A 26 3.77 5.84 4.59
CA VAL A 26 3.09 5.93 5.90
C VAL A 26 2.99 7.39 6.35
N GLY A 27 4.08 8.15 6.32
CA GLY A 27 4.09 9.56 6.71
C GLY A 27 3.16 10.42 5.85
N SER A 28 3.19 10.25 4.53
CA SER A 28 2.31 10.97 3.60
C SER A 28 0.84 10.61 3.81
N THR A 29 0.50 9.33 3.97
CA THR A 29 -0.86 8.88 4.23
C THR A 29 -1.37 9.36 5.58
N MET A 30 -0.52 9.41 6.62
CA MET A 30 -0.86 10.03 7.90
C MET A 30 -1.18 11.52 7.74
N ALA A 31 -0.43 12.26 6.93
CA ALA A 31 -0.73 13.66 6.65
C ALA A 31 -2.10 13.82 5.96
N VAL A 32 -2.39 13.01 4.92
CA VAL A 32 -3.69 12.98 4.24
C VAL A 32 -4.81 12.68 5.23
N PHE A 33 -4.64 11.67 6.09
CA PHE A 33 -5.58 11.32 7.15
C PHE A 33 -5.87 12.51 8.07
N THR A 34 -4.83 13.18 8.56
CA THR A 34 -4.96 14.33 9.46
C THR A 34 -5.69 15.49 8.79
N PHE A 35 -5.32 15.85 7.55
CA PHE A 35 -6.01 16.91 6.82
C PHE A 35 -7.46 16.55 6.52
N LEU A 36 -7.73 15.30 6.13
CA LEU A 36 -9.08 14.82 5.91
C LEU A 36 -9.93 15.01 7.15
N LEU A 37 -9.46 14.56 8.31
CA LEU A 37 -10.20 14.75 9.57
C LEU A 37 -10.41 16.23 9.88
N PHE A 38 -9.37 17.06 9.75
CA PHE A 38 -9.48 18.48 10.05
C PHE A 38 -10.53 19.19 9.19
N PHE A 39 -10.62 18.87 7.90
CA PHE A 39 -11.55 19.52 6.97
C PHE A 39 -12.93 18.86 6.90
N LEU A 40 -13.00 17.53 6.96
CA LEU A 40 -14.23 16.79 6.70
C LEU A 40 -14.97 16.40 7.98
N TYR A 41 -14.31 16.26 9.13
CA TYR A 41 -15.00 15.94 10.38
C TYR A 41 -16.03 17.00 10.79
N PRO A 42 -15.75 18.32 10.71
CA PRO A 42 -16.78 19.33 10.99
C PRO A 42 -17.99 19.20 10.07
N ARG A 43 -17.76 18.93 8.78
CA ARG A 43 -18.83 18.73 7.79
C ARG A 43 -19.66 17.48 8.09
N TYR A 44 -19.01 16.37 8.44
CA TYR A 44 -19.65 15.14 8.92
C TYR A 44 -20.55 15.42 10.13
N PHE A 45 -20.02 16.12 11.13
CA PHE A 45 -20.74 16.44 12.37
C PHE A 45 -22.00 17.28 12.09
N THR A 46 -21.94 18.18 11.11
CA THR A 46 -23.09 19.01 10.68
C THR A 46 -24.02 18.32 9.69
N GLY A 47 -23.77 17.05 9.30
CA GLY A 47 -24.60 16.31 8.35
C GLY A 47 -24.47 16.76 6.89
N GLN A 48 -23.38 17.45 6.52
CA GLN A 48 -23.16 17.97 5.17
C GLN A 48 -22.55 16.95 4.20
N ILE A 49 -22.08 15.81 4.72
CA ILE A 49 -21.49 14.73 3.93
C ILE A 49 -22.11 13.41 4.33
N ASP A 50 -22.13 12.46 3.38
CA ASP A 50 -22.68 11.14 3.60
C ASP A 50 -21.92 10.42 4.73
N PRO A 51 -22.63 9.94 5.77
CA PRO A 51 -21.98 9.37 6.94
C PRO A 51 -21.30 8.03 6.66
N VAL A 52 -21.79 7.27 5.68
CA VAL A 52 -21.21 5.96 5.32
C VAL A 52 -19.90 6.18 4.59
N LEU A 53 -19.89 7.01 3.54
CA LEU A 53 -18.70 7.36 2.78
C LEU A 53 -17.63 8.01 3.67
N PHE A 54 -18.05 8.87 4.60
CA PHE A 54 -17.11 9.47 5.55
C PHE A 54 -16.51 8.45 6.52
N GLN A 55 -17.17 7.34 6.87
CA GLN A 55 -16.58 6.30 7.72
C GLN A 55 -15.70 5.34 6.91
N VAL A 56 -16.11 5.00 5.68
CA VAL A 56 -15.34 4.11 4.80
C VAL A 56 -13.99 4.73 4.43
N THR A 57 -13.96 6.01 4.07
CA THR A 57 -12.74 6.71 3.63
C THR A 57 -11.58 6.65 4.64
N PRO A 58 -11.71 7.13 5.89
CA PRO A 58 -10.66 7.03 6.90
C PRO A 58 -10.35 5.59 7.28
N THR A 59 -11.32 4.67 7.23
CA THR A 59 -11.04 3.24 7.45
C THR A 59 -10.05 2.71 6.43
N ILE A 60 -10.25 3.00 5.15
CA ILE A 60 -9.32 2.61 4.08
C ILE A 60 -7.95 3.26 4.28
N ILE A 61 -7.90 4.54 4.64
CA ILE A 61 -6.64 5.25 4.92
C ILE A 61 -5.88 4.60 6.10
N ILE A 62 -6.58 4.19 7.16
CA ILE A 62 -5.98 3.47 8.29
C ILE A 62 -5.44 2.11 7.84
N LEU A 63 -6.17 1.38 6.98
CA LEU A 63 -5.70 0.12 6.40
C LEU A 63 -4.48 0.33 5.48
N THR A 64 -4.41 1.43 4.73
CA THR A 64 -3.22 1.83 3.96
C THR A 64 -2.01 2.01 4.88
N ILE A 65 -2.16 2.77 5.96
CA ILE A 65 -1.09 3.00 6.95
C ILE A 65 -0.61 1.67 7.54
N LEU A 66 -1.56 0.81 7.94
CA LEU A 66 -1.25 -0.50 8.52
C LEU A 66 -0.48 -1.38 7.53
N THR A 67 -0.95 -1.47 6.28
CA THR A 67 -0.34 -2.32 5.26
C THR A 67 1.07 -1.85 4.89
N PHE A 68 1.30 -0.55 4.69
CA PHE A 68 2.67 -0.06 4.48
C PHE A 68 3.55 -0.22 5.71
N SER A 69 3.03 -0.03 6.92
CA SER A 69 3.79 -0.28 8.16
C SER A 69 4.22 -1.74 8.28
N LEU A 70 3.32 -2.69 7.97
CA LEU A 70 3.65 -4.11 7.93
C LEU A 70 4.66 -4.42 6.82
N SER A 71 4.52 -3.83 5.64
CA SER A 71 5.48 -3.96 4.55
C SER A 71 6.88 -3.53 4.98
N GLY A 72 7.01 -2.32 5.53
CA GLY A 72 8.26 -1.81 6.10
C GLY A 72 8.82 -2.71 7.19
N LEU A 73 7.99 -3.22 8.10
CA LEU A 73 8.41 -4.16 9.14
C LEU A 73 9.02 -5.45 8.56
N PHE A 74 8.39 -6.03 7.54
CA PHE A 74 8.89 -7.25 6.90
C PHE A 74 10.21 -7.02 6.15
N TYR A 75 10.42 -5.86 5.53
CA TYR A 75 11.70 -5.52 4.92
C TYR A 75 12.77 -5.21 5.96
N TYR A 76 12.44 -4.46 7.02
CA TYR A 76 13.37 -4.09 8.09
C TYR A 76 13.97 -5.32 8.79
N ARG A 77 13.16 -6.37 8.97
CA ARG A 77 13.62 -7.67 9.51
C ARG A 77 14.78 -8.28 8.72
N ILE A 78 14.88 -8.05 7.41
CA ILE A 78 15.95 -8.62 6.58
C ILE A 78 17.31 -7.99 6.92
N GLY A 79 17.32 -6.68 7.19
CA GLY A 79 18.53 -5.93 7.55
C GLY A 79 18.97 -6.15 9.00
N VAL A 80 18.02 -6.29 9.92
CA VAL A 80 18.31 -6.30 11.37
C VAL A 80 18.40 -7.71 11.95
N LEU A 81 17.56 -8.63 11.50
CA LEU A 81 17.58 -9.99 12.01
C LEU A 81 18.59 -10.83 11.20
N LYS A 82 19.39 -11.65 11.89
CA LYS A 82 20.28 -12.64 11.27
C LYS A 82 19.48 -13.81 10.68
N LEU A 83 18.60 -13.52 9.72
CA LEU A 83 17.75 -14.50 9.05
C LEU A 83 18.58 -15.37 8.10
N ASN A 84 18.26 -16.66 8.06
CA ASN A 84 18.74 -17.55 7.00
C ASN A 84 18.04 -17.20 5.67
N SER A 85 18.55 -17.74 4.55
CA SER A 85 18.06 -17.40 3.21
C SER A 85 16.58 -17.69 3.01
N ALA A 86 16.07 -18.81 3.56
CA ALA A 86 14.65 -19.15 3.48
C ALA A 86 13.76 -18.10 4.19
N LYS A 87 14.10 -17.73 5.43
CA LYS A 87 13.37 -16.72 6.20
C LYS A 87 13.46 -15.34 5.55
N LYS A 88 14.60 -14.99 4.94
CA LYS A 88 14.74 -13.74 4.16
C LYS A 88 13.77 -13.71 2.99
N ARG A 89 13.74 -14.76 2.18
CA ARG A 89 12.83 -14.87 1.03
C ARG A 89 11.36 -14.75 1.46
N THR A 90 10.96 -15.46 2.51
CA THR A 90 9.59 -15.35 3.04
C THR A 90 9.29 -13.95 3.57
N SER A 91 10.23 -13.29 4.25
CA SER A 91 10.06 -11.92 4.72
C SER A 91 9.90 -10.95 3.54
N MET A 92 10.72 -11.09 2.50
CA MET A 92 10.64 -10.29 1.28
C MET A 92 9.29 -10.47 0.58
N GLN A 93 8.81 -11.72 0.44
CA GLN A 93 7.51 -12.02 -0.15
C GLN A 93 6.35 -11.41 0.64
N ARG A 94 6.36 -11.52 1.98
CA ARG A 94 5.33 -10.90 2.83
C ARG A 94 5.36 -9.39 2.73
N GLY A 95 6.56 -8.79 2.75
CA GLY A 95 6.76 -7.36 2.54
C GLY A 95 6.16 -6.89 1.21
N ALA A 96 6.40 -7.64 0.14
CA ALA A 96 5.87 -7.36 -1.20
C ALA A 96 4.34 -7.50 -1.27
N LEU A 97 3.76 -8.49 -0.60
CA LEU A 97 2.30 -8.64 -0.51
C LEU A 97 1.65 -7.46 0.20
N PHE A 98 2.18 -7.06 1.36
CA PHE A 98 1.66 -5.89 2.07
C PHE A 98 1.88 -4.58 1.30
N TRP A 99 3.01 -4.47 0.57
CA TRP A 99 3.26 -3.34 -0.33
C TRP A 99 2.19 -3.25 -1.42
N LEU A 100 1.83 -4.37 -2.03
CA LEU A 100 0.80 -4.45 -3.05
C LEU A 100 -0.55 -3.99 -2.50
N PHE A 101 -0.99 -4.52 -1.35
CA PHE A 101 -2.25 -4.09 -0.74
C PHE A 101 -2.24 -2.60 -0.37
N GLY A 102 -1.15 -2.09 0.22
CA GLY A 102 -1.01 -0.68 0.52
C GLY A 102 -1.08 0.19 -0.74
N THR A 103 -0.50 -0.26 -1.84
CA THR A 103 -0.55 0.46 -3.13
C THR A 103 -1.97 0.48 -3.71
N LEU A 104 -2.71 -0.63 -3.59
CA LEU A 104 -4.11 -0.66 -4.00
C LEU A 104 -4.96 0.27 -3.14
N PHE A 105 -4.74 0.32 -1.83
CA PHE A 105 -5.50 1.20 -0.95
C PHE A 105 -5.15 2.68 -1.16
N ILE A 106 -3.88 3.06 -1.23
CA ILE A 106 -3.48 4.47 -1.40
C ILE A 106 -3.99 5.06 -2.72
N LEU A 107 -4.06 4.26 -3.79
CA LEU A 107 -4.63 4.70 -5.06
C LEU A 107 -6.16 4.78 -5.04
N LEU A 108 -6.82 4.10 -4.10
CA LEU A 108 -8.26 4.19 -3.90
C LEU A 108 -8.65 5.44 -3.09
N GLU A 109 -7.77 5.92 -2.20
CA GLU A 109 -8.04 7.06 -1.32
C GLU A 109 -8.57 8.31 -2.06
N PRO A 110 -8.00 8.77 -3.19
CA PRO A 110 -8.52 9.94 -3.89
C PRO A 110 -9.96 9.76 -4.37
N ALA A 111 -10.32 8.58 -4.87
CA ALA A 111 -11.68 8.30 -5.32
C ALA A 111 -12.67 8.39 -4.15
N LEU A 112 -12.33 7.78 -3.01
CA LEU A 112 -13.16 7.81 -1.80
C LEU A 112 -13.32 9.22 -1.23
N ILE A 113 -12.24 10.01 -1.21
CA ILE A 113 -12.28 11.42 -0.79
C ILE A 113 -13.22 12.21 -1.71
N LEU A 114 -13.08 12.05 -3.03
CA LEU A 114 -13.91 12.75 -4.02
C LEU A 114 -15.40 12.41 -3.87
N PHE A 115 -15.74 11.13 -3.66
CA PHE A 115 -17.12 10.74 -3.37
C PHE A 115 -17.62 11.33 -2.05
N THR A 116 -16.80 11.31 -1.00
CA THR A 116 -17.16 11.84 0.32
C THR A 116 -17.48 13.33 0.28
N VAL A 117 -16.81 14.10 -0.58
CA VAL A 117 -17.08 15.54 -0.75
C VAL A 117 -18.12 15.87 -1.84
N GLY A 118 -18.76 14.85 -2.44
CA GLY A 118 -19.81 15.02 -3.44
C GLY A 118 -19.33 15.30 -4.86
N LEU A 119 -18.03 15.16 -5.16
CA LEU A 119 -17.47 15.32 -6.50
C LEU A 119 -17.59 14.03 -7.32
N THR A 120 -18.82 13.57 -7.53
CA THR A 120 -19.12 12.24 -8.09
C THR A 120 -18.50 12.00 -9.47
N ALA A 121 -18.58 12.95 -10.39
CA ALA A 121 -18.06 12.78 -11.75
C ALA A 121 -16.54 12.53 -11.74
N VAL A 122 -15.79 13.29 -10.95
CA VAL A 122 -14.34 13.12 -10.80
C VAL A 122 -14.03 11.84 -10.02
N GLY A 123 -14.82 11.53 -9.00
CA GLY A 123 -14.73 10.29 -8.22
C GLY A 123 -14.87 9.04 -9.10
N VAL A 124 -15.78 9.05 -10.08
CA VAL A 124 -15.94 7.96 -11.05
C VAL A 124 -14.71 7.82 -11.93
N VAL A 125 -14.14 8.92 -12.44
CA VAL A 125 -12.90 8.86 -13.24
C VAL A 125 -11.74 8.28 -12.42
N ALA A 126 -11.59 8.73 -11.17
CA ALA A 126 -10.57 8.20 -10.26
C ALA A 126 -10.80 6.70 -9.96
N LEU A 127 -12.04 6.29 -9.75
CA LEU A 127 -12.39 4.88 -9.52
C LEU A 127 -12.12 4.01 -10.75
N ILE A 128 -12.42 4.48 -11.96
CA ILE A 128 -12.08 3.77 -13.21
C ILE A 128 -10.56 3.60 -13.32
N ALA A 129 -9.79 4.67 -13.07
CA ALA A 129 -8.33 4.59 -13.07
C ALA A 129 -7.81 3.57 -12.05
N TRP A 130 -8.40 3.53 -10.86
CA TRP A 130 -8.07 2.54 -9.82
C TRP A 130 -8.44 1.11 -10.25
N ILE A 131 -9.60 0.89 -10.87
CA ILE A 131 -10.02 -0.42 -11.40
C ILE A 131 -9.02 -0.88 -12.46
N LEU A 132 -8.67 -0.01 -13.42
CA LEU A 132 -7.70 -0.33 -14.47
C LEU A 132 -6.34 -0.70 -13.88
N TYR A 133 -5.84 0.09 -12.93
CA TYR A 133 -4.60 -0.21 -12.21
C TYR A 133 -4.66 -1.57 -11.51
N THR A 134 -5.76 -1.85 -10.82
CA THR A 134 -5.96 -3.12 -10.10
C THR A 134 -6.00 -4.30 -11.05
N LEU A 135 -6.70 -4.19 -12.17
CA LEU A 135 -6.79 -5.25 -13.19
C LEU A 135 -5.44 -5.55 -13.82
N VAL A 136 -4.66 -4.52 -14.17
CA VAL A 136 -3.29 -4.69 -14.68
C VAL A 136 -2.43 -5.40 -13.65
N THR A 137 -2.48 -4.94 -12.40
CA THR A 137 -1.66 -5.51 -11.31
C THR A 137 -2.03 -6.96 -11.02
N LEU A 138 -3.33 -7.30 -11.02
CA LEU A 138 -3.81 -8.68 -10.82
C LEU A 138 -3.45 -9.58 -11.99
N ARG A 139 -3.53 -9.09 -13.23
CA ARG A 139 -3.14 -9.81 -14.44
C ARG A 139 -1.64 -10.16 -14.40
N ASP A 140 -0.81 -9.21 -14.02
CA ASP A 140 0.63 -9.44 -13.91
C ASP A 140 0.93 -10.44 -12.78
N ALA A 141 0.28 -10.29 -11.62
CA ALA A 141 0.44 -11.24 -10.52
C ALA A 141 0.04 -12.68 -10.91
N THR A 142 -1.04 -12.85 -11.67
CA THR A 142 -1.45 -14.17 -12.19
C THR A 142 -0.50 -14.70 -13.27
N ALA A 143 0.01 -13.84 -14.15
CA ALA A 143 1.01 -14.24 -15.14
C ALA A 143 2.30 -14.78 -14.48
N TYR A 144 2.79 -14.12 -13.44
CA TYR A 144 3.92 -14.60 -12.64
C TYR A 144 3.60 -15.87 -11.85
N GLY A 145 2.40 -15.97 -11.29
CA GLY A 145 1.94 -17.19 -10.61
C GLY A 145 1.90 -18.41 -11.53
N ASN A 146 1.46 -18.24 -12.77
CA ASN A 146 1.41 -19.31 -13.77
C ASN A 146 2.81 -19.71 -14.28
N LEU A 147 3.75 -18.77 -14.36
CA LEU A 147 5.15 -19.06 -14.75
C LEU A 147 5.94 -19.81 -13.67
N CYS A 148 5.61 -19.61 -12.38
CA CYS A 148 6.20 -20.35 -11.26
C CYS A 148 5.40 -21.61 -10.85
N GLY A 149 4.24 -21.86 -11.48
CA GLY A 149 3.32 -22.96 -11.17
C GLY A 149 3.56 -24.26 -11.94
N SER A 150 4.60 -24.34 -12.77
CA SER A 150 5.08 -25.61 -13.33
C SER A 150 6.15 -26.20 -12.41
N ILE A 151 5.71 -26.75 -11.27
CA ILE A 151 6.50 -27.72 -10.48
C ILE A 151 5.94 -29.10 -10.77
#